data_AF-A0A914PXT1-F1
#
_entry.id   AF-A0A914PXT1-F1
#
_cell.length_a   1.000
_cell.length_b   1.000
_cell.length_c   1.000
_cell.angle_alpha   90.00
_cell.angle_beta   90.00
_cell.angle_gamma   90.00
#
_symmetry.space_group_name_H-M   'P 1'
#
loop_
_entity.id
_entity.type
_entity.pdbx_description
1 polymer ?
#
loop_
_entity_poly.entity_id
_entity_poly.type
_entity_poly.pdbx_seq_one_letter_code
_entity_poly.pdbx_strand_id
1 'polypeptide(L)' 'MDSVKEERPMFGMEQEYLFLDKDKLLCSVRIPREVGTDAKGYLEDRRPSSNCDPYVITAAIASDVLLDKEN' A
#
# COMPACT_ATOMS: atom_id res chain seq x y z
N MET A 1 25.15 5.22 13.83
CA MET A 1 24.29 6.32 14.33
C MET A 1 24.85 7.60 13.75
N ASP A 2 24.50 7.89 12.49
CA ASP A 2 24.87 9.14 11.85
C ASP A 2 23.59 9.81 11.37
N SER A 3 23.13 10.74 12.23
CA SER A 3 22.38 11.95 11.88
C SER A 3 21.33 11.85 10.76
N VAL A 4 20.19 11.24 11.07
CA VAL A 4 18.93 11.60 10.41
C VAL A 4 18.54 12.98 10.93
N LYS A 5 18.75 14.01 10.10
CA LYS A 5 18.30 15.38 10.37
C LYS A 5 16.78 15.37 10.52
N GLU A 6 16.27 15.95 11.60
CA GLU A 6 14.86 16.33 11.72
C GLU A 6 14.53 17.35 10.62
N GLU A 7 14.06 16.88 9.47
CA GLU A 7 13.33 17.72 8.53
C GLU A 7 11.86 17.65 8.92
N ARG A 8 11.40 18.61 9.71
CA ARG A 8 9.97 18.89 9.84
C ARG A 8 9.50 19.45 8.50
N PRO A 9 8.65 18.75 7.72
CA PRO A 9 8.15 19.33 6.50
C PRO A 9 7.10 20.38 6.86
N MET A 10 7.30 21.57 6.28
CA MET A 10 6.38 22.69 6.36
C MET A 10 5.08 22.36 5.64
N PHE A 11 3.98 22.67 6.31
CA PHE A 11 2.61 22.83 5.80
C PHE A 11 2.46 22.74 4.26
N GLY A 12 1.86 21.66 3.78
CA GLY A 12 1.12 21.68 2.50
C GLY A 12 1.60 20.79 1.34
N MET A 13 2.65 20.00 1.46
CA MET A 13 3.02 19.03 0.40
C MET A 13 3.61 17.73 0.97
N GLU A 14 2.80 16.96 1.69
CA GLU A 14 3.08 15.54 1.98
C GLU A 14 2.23 14.69 1.02
N GLN A 15 2.45 14.89 -0.28
CA GLN A 15 1.85 14.08 -1.34
C GLN A 15 2.94 13.34 -2.10
N GLU A 16 4.03 12.98 -1.43
CA GLU A 16 5.03 12.06 -1.96
C GLU A 16 5.38 11.06 -0.85
N TYR A 17 5.33 9.76 -1.20
CA TYR A 17 5.47 8.57 -0.37
C TYR A 17 4.22 8.05 0.39
N LEU A 18 3.18 7.77 -0.39
CA LEU A 18 2.05 6.90 -0.03
C LEU A 18 2.39 5.40 -0.22
N PHE A 19 3.58 4.94 0.14
CA PHE A 19 3.98 3.58 -0.27
C PHE A 19 3.57 2.47 0.71
N LEU A 20 3.60 2.66 2.03
CA LEU A 20 3.21 1.61 2.98
C LEU A 20 3.15 2.15 4.43
N ASP A 21 2.27 3.10 4.73
CA ASP A 21 2.17 3.63 6.10
C ASP A 21 1.29 2.69 6.95
N LYS A 22 1.88 2.14 8.03
CA LYS A 22 1.30 1.04 8.82
C LYS A 22 0.00 1.43 9.54
N ASP A 23 -0.28 2.72 9.71
CA ASP A 23 -1.41 3.20 10.52
C ASP A 23 -2.15 4.44 9.92
N LYS A 24 -1.87 4.90 8.69
CA LYS A 24 -2.57 6.08 8.11
C LYS A 24 -3.82 5.74 7.29
N LEU A 25 -4.86 6.56 7.47
CA LEU A 25 -6.13 6.54 6.74
C LEU A 25 -5.98 6.79 5.23
N LEU A 26 -4.92 7.48 4.83
CA LEU A 26 -4.60 7.83 3.44
C LEU A 26 -3.47 6.91 2.99
N CYS A 27 -3.79 5.75 2.40
CA CYS A 27 -2.86 4.86 1.71
C CYS A 27 -3.59 4.11 0.58
N SER A 28 -2.90 3.83 -0.54
CA SER A 28 -3.48 3.06 -1.65
C SER A 28 -3.64 1.58 -1.30
N VAL A 29 -2.61 1.00 -0.68
CA VAL A 29 -2.61 -0.38 -0.17
C VAL A 29 -2.23 -0.32 1.31
N ARG A 30 -2.96 -1.05 2.15
CA ARG A 30 -2.80 -1.06 3.60
C ARG A 30 -2.32 -2.41 4.10
N ILE A 31 -1.40 -2.41 5.06
CA ILE A 31 -1.07 -3.59 5.88
C ILE A 31 -1.71 -3.38 7.26
N PRO A 32 -2.64 -4.25 7.69
CA PRO A 32 -3.20 -4.17 9.03
C PRO A 32 -2.11 -4.26 10.10
N ARG A 33 -2.27 -3.54 11.21
CA ARG A 33 -1.27 -3.50 12.29
C ARG A 33 -0.93 -4.88 12.85
N GLU A 34 -1.92 -5.77 12.97
CA GLU A 34 -1.74 -7.15 13.42
C GLU A 34 -0.84 -7.93 12.45
N VAL A 35 -1.12 -7.83 11.14
CA VAL A 35 -0.29 -8.44 10.08
C VAL A 35 1.13 -7.89 10.10
N GLY A 36 1.29 -6.58 10.30
CA GLY A 36 2.60 -5.93 10.41
C GLY A 36 3.37 -6.31 11.68
N THR A 37 2.67 -6.72 12.75
CA THR A 37 3.26 -7.19 14.01
C THR A 37 3.65 -8.65 13.91
N ASP A 38 2.78 -9.49 13.35
CA ASP A 38 2.99 -10.93 13.21
C ASP A 38 3.88 -11.31 12.01
N ALA A 39 4.21 -10.32 11.17
CA ALA A 39 4.99 -10.46 9.94
C ALA A 39 4.43 -11.50 8.94
N LYS A 40 3.12 -11.75 9.01
CA LYS A 40 2.37 -12.67 8.14
C LYS A 40 0.91 -12.26 8.08
N GLY A 41 0.23 -12.56 6.98
CA GLY A 41 -1.19 -12.28 6.80
C GLY A 41 -1.51 -11.79 5.41
N TYR A 42 -2.24 -10.68 5.30
CA TYR A 42 -2.76 -10.14 4.04
C TYR A 42 -2.50 -8.65 3.87
N LEU A 43 -2.64 -8.19 2.63
CA LEU A 43 -2.64 -6.78 2.25
C LEU A 43 -4.05 -6.38 1.79
N GLU A 44 -4.41 -5.12 2.01
CA GLU A 44 -5.69 -4.56 1.57
C GLU A 44 -5.47 -3.53 0.47
N ASP A 45 -5.86 -3.84 -0.76
CA ASP A 45 -5.91 -2.86 -1.83
C ASP A 45 -7.18 -2.00 -1.71
N ARG A 46 -7.01 -0.70 -1.45
CA ARG A 46 -8.10 0.27 -1.24
C ARG A 46 -8.34 1.16 -2.46
N ARG A 47 -7.72 0.83 -3.60
CA ARG A 47 -7.87 1.53 -4.88
C ARG A 47 -9.16 1.21 -5.66
N PRO A 48 -9.76 0.00 -5.57
CA PRO A 48 -10.97 -0.32 -6.31
C PRO A 48 -12.15 0.59 -5.91
N SER A 49 -12.78 1.21 -6.91
CA SER A 49 -14.05 1.94 -6.78
C SER A 49 -15.22 1.02 -6.42
N SER A 50 -16.30 1.56 -5.86
CA SER A 50 -17.50 0.78 -5.49
C SER A 50 -18.21 0.13 -6.69
N ASN A 51 -18.00 0.62 -7.91
CA ASN A 51 -18.61 0.12 -9.13
C ASN A 51 -17.66 -0.80 -9.96
N CYS A 52 -16.55 -1.27 -9.38
CA CYS A 52 -15.63 -2.15 -10.12
C CYS A 52 -16.23 -3.54 -10.35
N ASP A 53 -15.90 -4.15 -11.49
CA ASP A 53 -16.14 -5.58 -11.71
C ASP A 53 -15.19 -6.41 -10.84
N PRO A 54 -15.70 -7.25 -9.91
CA PRO A 54 -14.86 -8.04 -9.02
C PRO A 54 -13.96 -9.04 -9.76
N TYR A 55 -14.40 -9.56 -10.91
CA TYR A 55 -13.63 -10.55 -11.66
C TYR A 55 -12.41 -9.93 -12.35
N VAL A 56 -12.58 -8.72 -12.90
CA VAL A 56 -11.47 -8.00 -13.53
C VAL A 56 -10.41 -7.60 -12.50
N ILE A 57 -10.84 -7.11 -11.33
CA ILE A 57 -9.92 -6.68 -10.27
C ILE A 57 -9.13 -7.86 -9.69
N THR A 58 -9.82 -8.96 -9.38
CA THR A 58 -9.16 -10.16 -8.84
C THR A 58 -8.20 -10.78 -9.84
N ALA A 59 -8.56 -10.83 -11.13
CA ALA A 59 -7.66 -11.29 -12.19
C ALA A 59 -6.43 -10.38 -12.33
N ALA A 60 -6.58 -9.06 -12.28
CA ALA A 60 -5.47 -8.12 -12.34
C ALA A 60 -4.50 -8.28 -11.16
N ILE A 61 -5.03 -8.41 -9.93
CA ILE A 61 -4.23 -8.63 -8.72
C ILE A 61 -3.46 -9.95 -8.83
N ALA A 62 -4.13 -11.04 -9.22
CA ALA A 62 -3.47 -12.34 -9.36
C ALA A 62 -2.40 -12.31 -10.45
N SER A 63 -2.68 -11.65 -11.58
CA SER A 63 -1.74 -11.52 -12.69
C SER A 63 -0.47 -10.77 -12.29
N ASP A 64 -0.58 -9.63 -11.60
CA ASP A 64 0.61 -8.85 -11.24
C ASP A 64 1.38 -9.40 -10.03
N VAL A 65 0.71 -10.09 -9.08
CA VAL A 65 1.33 -10.55 -7.82
C VAL A 65 1.81 -12.00 -7.88
N LEU A 66 1.12 -12.87 -8.63
CA LEU A 66 1.36 -14.31 -8.62
C LEU A 66 1.92 -14.84 -9.93
N LEU A 67 1.60 -14.22 -11.06
CA LEU A 67 1.99 -14.72 -12.38
C LEU A 67 3.21 -13.96 -12.89
N ASP A 68 4.21 -14.70 -13.37
CA ASP A 68 5.32 -14.10 -14.09
C ASP A 68 4.83 -13.63 -15.46
N LYS A 69 5.21 -12.42 -15.86
CA LYS A 69 4.96 -11.94 -17.21
C LYS A 69 5.88 -12.71 -18.15
N GLU A 70 5.33 -13.60 -18.97
CA GLU A 70 6.09 -14.18 -20.08
C GLU A 70 6.53 -13.04 -21.02
N ASN A 71 7.84 -13.02 -21.35
CA ASN A 71 8.47 -12.03 -22.22
C ASN A 71 7.94 -12.08 -23.66
#